data_AF-A0A535M2Y7-F1
#
_entry.id   AF-A0A535M2Y7-F1
#
_cell.length_a   1.000
_cell.length_b   1.000
_cell.length_c   1.000
_cell.angle_alpha   90.00
_cell.angle_beta   90.00
_cell.angle_gamma   90.00
#
_symmetry.space_group_name_H-M   'P 1'
#
loop_
_entity.id
_entity.type
_entity.pdbx_description
1 polymer ?
#
loop_
_entity_poly.entity_id
_entity_poly.type
_entity_poly.pdbx_seq_one_letter_code
_entity_poly.pdbx_strand_id
1 'polypeptide(L)'
;MGMHQGILAANKPWPDLLSALQKHCGTLQDQGTVAPGQWLDLPQGEDAFHVTSRDGQSYLLDPALVLTSSPDLVVSLSRELDCMVASVGAETVSGTFWLAAAEHGRLVRLHWNVRTSLTQPFDLGEKLASENEIPLEDVDGKGLLAAMGDLGLDPAPVMTPTSGQKYLWTGDTLPPAGDLQAQINAHHDRFKRPEEGDWTKRIKVVPRSGGGFDLQYRPPSQKPSLFKRLFGK
;
A
#
# COMPACT_ATOMS: atom_id res chain seq x y z
N MET A 1 -12.60 1.99 10.94
CA MET A 1 -11.72 1.33 9.95
C MET A 1 -10.39 2.05 9.88
N GLY A 2 -9.30 1.29 9.91
CA GLY A 2 -8.03 1.79 9.39
C GLY A 2 -8.04 1.74 7.85
N MET A 3 -6.93 2.12 7.21
CA MET A 3 -6.82 2.13 5.75
C MET A 3 -6.98 0.72 5.17
N HIS A 4 -7.95 0.55 4.25
CA HIS A 4 -8.19 -0.68 3.50
C HIS A 4 -8.40 -0.33 2.03
N GLN A 5 -7.32 0.15 1.41
CA GLN A 5 -7.28 0.61 0.02
C GLN A 5 -5.82 0.81 -0.38
N GLY A 6 -5.56 0.80 -1.67
CA GLY A 6 -4.30 1.23 -2.26
C GLY A 6 -4.48 2.52 -3.05
N ILE A 7 -3.40 3.28 -3.15
CA ILE A 7 -3.28 4.47 -3.97
C ILE A 7 -2.09 4.26 -4.91
N LEU A 8 -2.26 4.57 -6.19
CA LEU A 8 -1.18 4.71 -7.16
C LEU A 8 -1.22 6.14 -7.68
N ALA A 9 -0.08 6.81 -7.72
CA ALA A 9 0.02 8.16 -8.24
C ALA A 9 1.22 8.30 -9.18
N ALA A 10 1.05 9.10 -10.21
CA ALA A 10 2.09 9.41 -11.18
C ALA A 10 2.13 10.92 -11.46
N ASN A 11 3.33 11.46 -11.65
CA ASN A 11 3.52 12.84 -12.06
C ASN A 11 3.28 13.02 -13.59
N LYS A 12 2.14 12.50 -14.07
CA LYS A 12 1.69 12.55 -15.46
C LYS A 12 0.16 12.63 -15.56
N PRO A 13 -0.37 13.21 -16.66
CA PRO A 13 -1.79 13.21 -16.94
C PRO A 13 -2.36 11.80 -17.02
N TRP A 14 -3.64 11.65 -16.66
CA TRP A 14 -4.33 10.36 -16.69
C TRP A 14 -4.24 9.64 -18.05
N PRO A 15 -4.40 10.28 -19.23
CA PRO A 15 -4.28 9.57 -20.50
C PRO A 15 -2.94 8.85 -20.70
N ASP A 16 -1.85 9.44 -20.20
CA ASP A 16 -0.51 8.85 -20.29
C ASP A 16 -0.40 7.66 -19.33
N LEU A 17 -0.83 7.83 -18.07
CA LEU A 17 -0.84 6.75 -17.08
C LEU A 17 -1.75 5.59 -17.50
N LEU A 18 -2.94 5.88 -18.04
CA LEU A 18 -3.88 4.89 -18.56
C LEU A 18 -3.25 4.08 -19.70
N SER A 19 -2.59 4.74 -20.64
CA SER A 19 -1.92 4.06 -21.75
C SER A 19 -0.81 3.14 -21.26
N ALA A 20 0.00 3.57 -20.28
CA ALA A 20 1.03 2.75 -19.68
C ALA A 20 0.43 1.57 -18.90
N LEU A 21 -0.56 1.82 -18.04
CA LEU A 21 -1.27 0.76 -17.30
C LEU A 21 -1.86 -0.29 -18.25
N GLN A 22 -2.48 0.12 -19.35
CA GLN A 22 -3.10 -0.83 -20.29
C GLN A 22 -2.07 -1.74 -20.98
N LYS A 23 -0.83 -1.29 -21.15
CA LYS A 23 0.25 -2.14 -21.70
C LYS A 23 0.74 -3.19 -20.70
N HIS A 24 0.73 -2.89 -19.40
CA HIS A 24 1.23 -3.80 -18.36
C HIS A 24 0.12 -4.64 -17.69
N CYS A 25 -1.12 -4.18 -17.74
CA CYS A 25 -2.25 -4.77 -17.03
C CYS A 25 -3.43 -5.11 -17.96
N GLY A 26 -3.31 -4.92 -19.27
CA GLY A 26 -4.39 -5.22 -20.21
C GLY A 26 -5.54 -4.21 -20.16
N THR A 27 -6.76 -4.64 -20.46
CA THR A 27 -7.85 -3.68 -20.72
C THR A 27 -8.38 -3.03 -19.45
N LEU A 28 -8.44 -1.70 -19.48
CA LEU A 28 -9.10 -0.84 -18.49
C LEU A 28 -10.30 -0.16 -19.13
N GLN A 29 -11.51 -0.49 -18.67
CA GLN A 29 -12.77 0.01 -19.25
C GLN A 29 -13.28 1.20 -18.45
N ASP A 30 -13.49 2.33 -19.12
CA ASP A 30 -14.12 3.51 -18.53
C ASP A 30 -15.61 3.22 -18.24
N GLN A 31 -16.01 3.38 -16.99
CA GLN A 31 -17.38 3.17 -16.49
C GLN A 31 -18.09 4.50 -16.19
N GLY A 32 -17.48 5.64 -16.56
CA GLY A 32 -18.02 6.98 -16.41
C GLY A 32 -17.68 7.65 -15.09
N THR A 33 -18.33 8.78 -14.84
CA THR A 33 -18.06 9.67 -13.70
C THR A 33 -18.52 9.06 -12.38
N VAL A 34 -17.72 9.27 -11.32
CA VAL A 34 -18.04 8.88 -9.94
C VAL A 34 -18.55 10.08 -9.16
N ALA A 35 -19.70 9.94 -8.50
CA ALA A 35 -20.16 10.95 -7.56
C ALA A 35 -19.29 10.92 -6.28
N PRO A 36 -19.00 12.07 -5.63
CA PRO A 36 -18.14 12.09 -4.43
C PRO A 36 -18.58 11.13 -3.32
N GLY A 37 -19.90 10.94 -3.14
CA GLY A 37 -20.44 10.02 -2.14
C GLY A 37 -20.20 8.54 -2.42
N GLN A 38 -19.79 8.18 -3.64
CA GLN A 38 -19.54 6.80 -4.09
C GLN A 38 -18.04 6.50 -4.23
N TRP A 39 -17.17 7.44 -3.85
CA TRP A 39 -15.73 7.34 -4.09
C TRP A 39 -15.05 6.19 -3.37
N LEU A 40 -15.58 5.78 -2.22
CA LEU A 40 -15.04 4.66 -1.43
C LEU A 40 -15.93 3.41 -1.52
N ASP A 41 -16.99 3.46 -2.33
CA ASP A 41 -17.93 2.36 -2.45
C ASP A 41 -17.36 1.30 -3.39
N LEU A 42 -16.98 0.14 -2.83
CA LEU A 42 -16.69 -1.06 -3.61
C LEU A 42 -17.99 -1.77 -3.97
N PRO A 43 -18.35 -1.89 -5.26
CA PRO A 43 -19.33 -2.88 -5.67
C PRO A 43 -18.79 -4.29 -5.42
N GLN A 44 -19.66 -5.20 -4.99
CA GLN A 44 -19.26 -6.60 -4.77
C GLN A 44 -18.81 -7.24 -6.09
N GLY A 45 -17.59 -7.79 -6.11
CA GLY A 45 -17.11 -8.64 -7.19
C GLY A 45 -16.56 -7.91 -8.42
N GLU A 46 -16.28 -6.61 -8.34
CA GLU A 46 -15.66 -5.86 -9.43
C GLU A 46 -14.23 -5.44 -9.06
N ASP A 47 -13.27 -5.70 -9.95
CA ASP A 47 -11.91 -5.15 -9.87
C ASP A 47 -11.90 -3.70 -10.40
N ALA A 48 -12.68 -2.85 -9.74
CA ALA A 48 -12.86 -1.46 -10.10
C ALA A 48 -11.95 -0.56 -9.27
N PHE A 49 -11.51 0.52 -9.89
CA PHE A 49 -10.75 1.59 -9.25
C PHE A 49 -11.26 2.94 -9.71
N HIS A 50 -10.97 3.95 -8.90
CA HIS A 50 -11.34 5.33 -9.19
C HIS A 50 -10.12 6.15 -9.55
N VAL A 51 -10.28 7.09 -10.45
CA VAL A 51 -9.22 7.96 -10.91
C VAL A 51 -9.62 9.41 -10.78
N THR A 52 -8.70 10.22 -10.28
CA THR A 52 -8.80 11.67 -10.30
C THR A 52 -7.48 12.27 -10.75
N SER A 53 -7.46 13.57 -11.00
CA SER A 53 -6.27 14.28 -11.45
C SER A 53 -6.25 15.68 -10.89
N ARG A 54 -5.05 16.18 -10.62
CA ARG A 54 -4.81 17.54 -10.16
C ARG A 54 -3.45 18.01 -10.63
N ASP A 55 -3.37 19.23 -11.14
CA ASP A 55 -2.11 19.89 -11.50
C ASP A 55 -1.19 19.05 -12.41
N GLY A 56 -1.79 18.30 -13.35
CA GLY A 56 -1.07 17.44 -14.30
C GLY A 56 -0.65 16.07 -13.73
N GLN A 57 -0.97 15.78 -12.47
CA GLN A 57 -0.75 14.49 -11.82
C GLN A 57 -2.03 13.66 -11.83
N SER A 58 -1.88 12.35 -11.90
CA SER A 58 -2.99 11.40 -11.85
C SER A 58 -2.89 10.51 -10.63
N TYR A 59 -4.05 10.21 -10.05
CA TYR A 59 -4.20 9.46 -8.82
C TYR A 59 -5.27 8.41 -9.03
N LEU A 60 -4.91 7.17 -8.70
CA LEU A 60 -5.75 6.00 -8.76
C LEU A 60 -5.99 5.53 -7.33
N LEU A 61 -7.26 5.36 -6.96
CA LEU A 61 -7.69 4.68 -5.74
C LEU A 61 -8.14 3.27 -6.11
N ASP A 62 -7.46 2.28 -5.57
CA ASP A 62 -7.69 0.86 -5.80
C ASP A 62 -8.14 0.20 -4.50
N PRO A 63 -9.44 0.10 -4.25
CA PRO A 63 -9.90 -0.51 -3.01
C PRO A 63 -9.94 -2.04 -3.10
N ALA A 64 -9.74 -2.63 -4.30
CA ALA A 64 -9.55 -4.08 -4.50
C ALA A 64 -8.09 -4.53 -4.26
N LEU A 65 -7.15 -3.59 -4.14
CA LEU A 65 -5.73 -3.82 -3.85
C LEU A 65 -4.96 -4.60 -4.92
N VAL A 66 -5.49 -4.67 -6.13
CA VAL A 66 -4.93 -5.47 -7.22
C VAL A 66 -3.76 -4.76 -7.89
N LEU A 67 -3.97 -3.53 -8.37
CA LEU A 67 -3.00 -2.80 -9.17
C LEU A 67 -1.92 -2.16 -8.29
N THR A 68 -2.31 -1.77 -7.09
CA THR A 68 -1.46 -1.01 -6.17
C THR A 68 -0.47 -1.86 -5.38
N SER A 69 -0.68 -3.18 -5.33
CA SER A 69 0.19 -4.09 -4.57
C SER A 69 1.37 -4.66 -5.37
N SER A 70 1.54 -4.28 -6.65
CA SER A 70 2.67 -4.72 -7.48
C SER A 70 3.81 -3.68 -7.51
N PRO A 71 4.94 -3.92 -6.85
CA PRO A 71 6.10 -3.01 -6.90
C PRO A 71 6.80 -3.03 -8.27
N ASP A 72 6.79 -4.16 -8.98
CA ASP A 72 7.37 -4.27 -10.33
C ASP A 72 6.55 -3.47 -11.36
N LEU A 73 5.23 -3.37 -11.17
CA LEU A 73 4.39 -2.46 -11.97
C LEU A 73 4.81 -1.01 -11.75
N VAL A 74 5.04 -0.57 -10.51
CA VAL A 74 5.48 0.81 -10.21
C VAL A 74 6.78 1.16 -10.94
N VAL A 75 7.76 0.26 -10.92
CA VAL A 75 9.04 0.46 -11.64
C VAL A 75 8.82 0.51 -13.16
N SER A 76 7.96 -0.37 -13.68
CA SER A 76 7.67 -0.44 -15.12
C SER A 76 6.96 0.83 -15.61
N LEU A 77 5.96 1.31 -14.87
CA LEU A 77 5.26 2.56 -15.14
C LEU A 77 6.22 3.76 -15.06
N SER A 78 7.05 3.83 -14.02
CA SER A 78 8.03 4.91 -13.86
C SER A 78 9.02 4.98 -15.03
N ARG A 79 9.46 3.83 -15.55
CA ARG A 79 10.35 3.76 -16.72
C ARG A 79 9.67 4.29 -17.97
N GLU A 80 8.43 3.86 -18.20
CA GLU A 80 7.69 4.18 -19.41
C GLU A 80 7.24 5.64 -19.45
N LEU A 81 6.79 6.16 -18.31
CA LEU A 81 6.33 7.53 -18.17
C LEU A 81 7.49 8.51 -17.96
N ASP A 82 8.70 8.01 -17.72
CA ASP A 82 9.90 8.80 -17.43
C ASP A 82 9.65 9.82 -16.29
N CYS A 83 9.06 9.35 -15.19
CA CYS A 83 8.68 10.20 -14.05
C CYS A 83 8.66 9.44 -12.72
N MET A 84 8.40 10.18 -11.64
CA MET A 84 8.04 9.60 -10.34
C MET A 84 6.68 8.90 -10.43
N VAL A 85 6.64 7.66 -9.98
CA VAL A 85 5.43 6.87 -9.74
C VAL A 85 5.55 6.25 -8.36
N ALA A 86 4.51 6.36 -7.55
CA ALA A 86 4.46 5.73 -6.24
C ALA A 86 3.13 5.01 -6.05
N SER A 87 3.18 3.86 -5.38
CA SER A 87 2.02 3.20 -4.85
C SER A 87 2.16 2.96 -3.36
N VAL A 88 1.10 3.21 -2.62
CA VAL A 88 1.00 2.93 -1.19
C VAL A 88 -0.31 2.21 -0.90
N GLY A 89 -0.36 1.47 0.18
CA GLY A 89 -1.64 1.00 0.68
C GLY A 89 -1.52 0.18 1.94
N ALA A 90 -2.69 -0.12 2.48
CA ALA A 90 -2.81 -0.99 3.63
C ALA A 90 -4.07 -1.86 3.50
N GLU A 91 -3.99 -3.04 4.11
CA GLU A 91 -5.08 -3.99 4.26
C GLU A 91 -5.15 -4.36 5.74
N THR A 92 -6.13 -3.77 6.46
CA THR A 92 -6.16 -3.88 7.93
C THR A 92 -6.49 -5.27 8.50
N VAL A 93 -7.08 -6.20 7.73
CA VAL A 93 -7.42 -7.56 8.21
C VAL A 93 -6.15 -8.38 8.39
N SER A 94 -5.30 -8.46 7.37
CA SER A 94 -3.98 -9.10 7.43
C SER A 94 -2.90 -8.21 8.04
N GLY A 95 -3.17 -6.91 8.22
CA GLY A 95 -2.17 -5.93 8.62
C GLY A 95 -1.05 -5.83 7.57
N THR A 96 -1.42 -5.88 6.29
CA THR A 96 -0.50 -5.64 5.18
C THR A 96 -0.32 -4.14 5.00
N PHE A 97 0.92 -3.69 4.84
CA PHE A 97 1.29 -2.31 4.55
C PHE A 97 2.36 -2.32 3.47
N TRP A 98 2.23 -1.44 2.48
CA TRP A 98 3.23 -1.32 1.42
C TRP A 98 3.41 0.12 0.97
N LEU A 99 4.63 0.39 0.51
CA LEU A 99 5.04 1.57 -0.25
C LEU A 99 6.01 1.08 -1.32
N ALA A 100 5.75 1.39 -2.58
CA ALA A 100 6.70 1.21 -3.67
C ALA A 100 6.78 2.54 -4.41
N ALA A 101 7.99 3.08 -4.57
CA ALA A 101 8.23 4.31 -5.30
C ALA A 101 9.39 4.13 -6.26
N ALA A 102 9.23 4.62 -7.48
CA ALA A 102 10.25 4.57 -8.51
C ALA A 102 10.29 5.86 -9.31
N GLU A 103 11.48 6.23 -9.76
CA GLU A 103 11.71 7.39 -10.60
C GLU A 103 12.57 7.00 -11.81
N HIS A 104 12.14 7.38 -13.01
CA HIS A 104 12.80 7.03 -14.28
C HIS A 104 13.14 5.52 -14.40
N GLY A 105 12.25 4.67 -13.87
CA GLY A 105 12.42 3.21 -13.90
C GLY A 105 13.44 2.64 -12.91
N ARG A 106 13.84 3.43 -11.91
CA ARG A 106 14.71 3.01 -10.80
C ARG A 106 13.93 3.04 -9.50
N LEU A 107 14.04 1.97 -8.71
CA LEU A 107 13.44 1.92 -7.38
C LEU A 107 14.07 2.98 -6.47
N VAL A 108 13.23 3.79 -5.82
CA VAL A 108 13.62 4.80 -4.83
C VAL A 108 13.42 4.24 -3.42
N ARG A 109 12.23 3.68 -3.15
CA ARG A 109 11.85 3.14 -1.85
C ARG A 109 10.90 1.96 -2.04
N LEU A 110 11.14 0.87 -1.33
CA LEU A 110 10.20 -0.25 -1.18
C LEU A 110 10.06 -0.60 0.29
N HIS A 111 8.84 -0.57 0.80
CA HIS A 111 8.45 -1.14 2.08
C HIS A 111 7.35 -2.17 1.83
N TRP A 112 7.48 -3.33 2.45
CA TRP A 112 6.46 -4.36 2.43
C TRP A 112 6.40 -5.05 3.78
N ASN A 113 5.24 -5.03 4.43
CA ASN A 113 5.03 -5.81 5.64
C ASN A 113 3.66 -6.47 5.62
N VAL A 114 3.60 -7.67 6.19
CA VAL A 114 2.37 -8.39 6.47
C VAL A 114 2.44 -8.76 7.93
N ARG A 115 1.90 -7.91 8.81
CA ARG A 115 2.01 -8.10 10.27
C ARG A 115 1.54 -9.49 10.68
N THR A 116 0.54 -10.03 9.97
CA THR A 116 -0.01 -11.34 10.26
C THR A 116 0.90 -12.53 9.92
N SER A 117 1.86 -12.36 9.03
CA SER A 117 2.69 -13.49 8.58
C SER A 117 4.18 -13.24 8.74
N LEU A 118 4.63 -12.01 8.90
CA LEU A 118 6.05 -11.66 8.95
C LEU A 118 6.51 -11.25 10.34
N THR A 119 7.72 -11.68 10.69
CA THR A 119 8.45 -11.23 11.89
C THR A 119 9.21 -9.91 11.65
N GLN A 120 9.53 -9.59 10.40
CA GLN A 120 10.28 -8.40 10.01
C GLN A 120 9.74 -7.85 8.67
N PRO A 121 9.62 -6.52 8.51
CA PRO A 121 9.29 -5.91 7.22
C PRO A 121 10.42 -6.14 6.20
N PHE A 122 10.08 -6.07 4.93
CA PHE A 122 11.04 -6.00 3.83
C PHE A 122 11.19 -4.54 3.41
N ASP A 123 12.42 -4.04 3.45
CA ASP A 123 12.75 -2.66 3.14
C ASP A 123 13.92 -2.58 2.16
N LEU A 124 13.75 -1.81 1.08
CA LEU A 124 14.83 -1.38 0.17
C LEU A 124 14.77 0.14 0.00
N GLY A 125 15.92 0.76 -0.26
CA GLY A 125 16.06 2.22 -0.40
C GLY A 125 16.26 2.95 0.92
N GLU A 126 16.61 4.23 0.83
CA GLU A 126 16.75 5.10 2.00
C GLU A 126 15.37 5.50 2.53
N LYS A 127 15.23 5.62 3.85
CA LYS A 127 13.99 6.08 4.47
C LYS A 127 13.66 7.50 4.05
N LEU A 128 12.38 7.75 3.78
CA LEU A 128 11.86 9.09 3.56
C LEU A 128 11.83 9.88 4.88
N ALA A 129 11.83 11.21 4.80
CA ALA A 129 11.94 12.07 5.96
C ALA A 129 10.78 11.86 6.94
N SER A 130 9.55 11.77 6.40
CA SER A 130 8.30 11.52 7.12
C SER A 130 8.29 10.21 7.91
N GLU A 131 9.05 9.19 7.48
CA GLU A 131 9.15 7.91 8.20
C GLU A 131 9.77 8.05 9.60
N ASN A 132 10.48 9.15 9.87
CA ASN A 132 11.05 9.45 11.19
C ASN A 132 10.01 10.05 12.15
N GLU A 133 8.93 10.62 11.62
CA GLU A 133 7.88 11.28 12.39
C GLU A 133 6.66 10.37 12.55
N ILE A 134 6.24 9.71 11.47
CA ILE A 134 5.06 8.86 11.42
C ILE A 134 5.44 7.54 10.75
N PRO A 135 5.32 6.39 11.45
CA PRO A 135 5.63 5.10 10.86
C PRO A 135 4.76 4.80 9.62
N LEU A 136 5.34 4.20 8.58
CA LEU A 136 4.58 3.74 7.39
C LEU A 136 3.42 2.84 7.76
N GLU A 137 3.57 2.03 8.82
CA GLU A 137 2.52 1.10 9.28
C GLU A 137 1.52 1.73 10.27
N ASP A 138 1.30 3.04 10.17
CA ASP A 138 0.20 3.72 10.85
C ASP A 138 -1.15 3.18 10.34
N VAL A 139 -2.02 2.79 11.26
CA VAL A 139 -3.29 2.10 10.92
C VAL A 139 -4.26 2.97 10.14
N ASP A 140 -4.18 4.29 10.28
CA ASP A 140 -5.01 5.25 9.54
C ASP A 140 -4.37 5.60 8.18
N GLY A 141 -3.21 5.02 7.84
CA GLY A 141 -2.47 5.28 6.61
C GLY A 141 -1.68 6.60 6.64
N LYS A 142 -1.62 7.33 7.76
CA LYS A 142 -1.01 8.68 7.79
C LYS A 142 0.46 8.67 7.40
N GLY A 143 1.21 7.65 7.81
CA GLY A 143 2.61 7.49 7.43
C GLY A 143 2.79 7.27 5.93
N LEU A 144 1.93 6.43 5.32
CA LEU A 144 1.94 6.20 3.86
C LEU A 144 1.58 7.47 3.09
N LEU A 145 0.57 8.21 3.53
CA LEU A 145 0.16 9.46 2.89
C LEU A 145 1.24 10.55 3.02
N ALA A 146 1.90 10.64 4.17
CA ALA A 146 3.04 11.55 4.37
C ALA A 146 4.24 11.18 3.48
N ALA A 147 4.52 9.88 3.34
CA ALA A 147 5.56 9.38 2.44
C ALA A 147 5.30 9.74 0.97
N MET A 148 4.04 9.71 0.51
CA MET A 148 3.71 10.22 -0.83
C MET A 148 4.04 11.71 -0.98
N GLY A 149 3.79 12.51 0.06
CA GLY A 149 4.14 13.92 0.11
C GLY A 149 5.65 14.16 -0.07
N ASP A 150 6.50 13.38 0.63
CA ASP A 150 7.97 13.45 0.46
C ASP A 150 8.42 13.13 -0.97
N LEU A 151 7.65 12.32 -1.70
CA LEU A 151 7.90 11.93 -3.10
C LEU A 151 7.34 12.94 -4.11
N GLY A 152 6.75 14.06 -3.65
CA GLY A 152 6.16 15.08 -4.51
C GLY A 152 4.80 14.71 -5.11
N LEU A 153 4.10 13.73 -4.51
CA LEU A 153 2.78 13.26 -4.92
C LEU A 153 1.78 13.58 -3.81
N ASP A 154 1.00 14.66 -3.96
CA ASP A 154 0.01 15.09 -2.95
C ASP A 154 -1.18 14.11 -2.93
N PRO A 155 -1.43 13.36 -1.84
CA PRO A 155 -2.57 12.45 -1.79
C PRO A 155 -3.92 13.16 -1.61
N ALA A 156 -3.98 14.46 -1.29
CA ALA A 156 -5.24 15.16 -1.05
C ALA A 156 -6.32 14.98 -2.14
N PRO A 157 -6.00 14.99 -3.45
CA PRO A 157 -6.98 14.80 -4.51
C PRO A 157 -7.71 13.47 -4.43
N VAL A 158 -7.02 12.40 -4.05
CA VAL A 158 -7.63 11.06 -3.94
C VAL A 158 -8.38 10.87 -2.62
N MET A 159 -8.00 11.62 -1.57
CA MET A 159 -8.65 11.56 -0.26
C MET A 159 -9.94 12.38 -0.19
N THR A 160 -10.01 13.48 -0.92
CA THR A 160 -11.20 14.36 -1.01
C THR A 160 -11.43 14.81 -2.44
N PRO A 161 -11.82 13.91 -3.35
CA PRO A 161 -11.98 14.24 -4.76
C PRO A 161 -13.18 15.14 -4.99
N THR A 162 -13.03 16.12 -5.87
CA THR A 162 -14.14 16.95 -6.37
C THR A 162 -14.78 16.35 -7.61
N SER A 163 -14.04 15.49 -8.32
CA SER A 163 -14.46 14.79 -9.53
C SER A 163 -13.55 13.58 -9.77
N GLY A 164 -14.06 12.57 -10.46
CA GLY A 164 -13.24 11.49 -10.97
C GLY A 164 -14.04 10.50 -11.83
N GLN A 165 -13.34 9.49 -12.32
CA GLN A 165 -13.86 8.45 -13.20
C GLN A 165 -13.69 7.09 -12.56
N LYS A 166 -14.61 6.17 -12.88
CA LYS A 166 -14.50 4.75 -12.53
C LYS A 166 -13.92 4.00 -13.71
N TYR A 167 -12.98 3.12 -13.42
CA TYR A 167 -12.48 2.15 -14.39
C TYR A 167 -12.66 0.74 -13.84
N LEU A 168 -12.93 -0.20 -14.74
CA LEU A 168 -12.95 -1.62 -14.45
C LEU A 168 -11.73 -2.27 -15.11
N TRP A 169 -10.94 -3.00 -14.32
CA TRP A 169 -9.91 -3.90 -14.86
C TRP A 169 -10.54 -5.25 -15.18
N THR A 170 -10.28 -5.77 -16.39
CA THR A 170 -10.91 -7.02 -16.85
C THR A 170 -10.18 -8.28 -16.36
N GLY A 171 -9.00 -8.15 -15.75
CA GLY A 171 -8.22 -9.29 -15.28
C GLY A 171 -7.51 -10.09 -16.38
N ASP A 172 -7.60 -9.65 -17.66
CA ASP A 172 -7.05 -10.39 -18.80
C ASP A 172 -5.51 -10.48 -18.77
N THR A 173 -4.85 -9.57 -18.06
CA THR A 173 -3.39 -9.54 -17.92
C THR A 173 -3.03 -9.06 -16.52
N LEU A 174 -2.42 -9.95 -15.73
CA LEU A 174 -1.94 -9.63 -14.39
C LEU A 174 -0.82 -8.59 -14.44
N PRO A 175 -0.72 -7.68 -13.44
CA PRO A 175 0.44 -6.82 -13.27
C PRO A 175 1.74 -7.64 -13.32
N PRO A 176 2.82 -7.06 -13.87
CA PRO A 176 4.10 -7.74 -13.92
C PRO A 176 4.55 -8.15 -12.51
N ALA A 177 5.08 -9.36 -12.41
CA ALA A 177 5.77 -9.88 -11.24
C ALA A 177 7.21 -10.18 -11.65
N GLY A 178 8.14 -9.42 -11.09
CA GLY A 178 9.55 -9.43 -11.49
C GLY A 178 10.48 -9.66 -10.30
N ASP A 179 11.66 -9.07 -10.38
CA ASP A 179 12.72 -9.25 -9.38
C ASP A 179 12.31 -8.71 -8.00
N LEU A 180 11.46 -7.68 -7.92
CA LEU A 180 11.01 -7.16 -6.63
C LEU A 180 10.02 -8.12 -5.97
N GLN A 181 9.05 -8.64 -6.73
CA GLN A 181 8.15 -9.68 -6.23
C GLN A 181 8.90 -10.93 -5.80
N ALA A 182 9.91 -11.36 -6.57
CA ALA A 182 10.75 -12.50 -6.21
C ALA A 182 11.50 -12.27 -4.88
N GLN A 183 12.02 -11.06 -4.66
CA GLN A 183 12.67 -10.68 -3.40
C GLN A 183 11.69 -10.62 -2.22
N ILE A 184 10.48 -10.08 -2.43
CA ILE A 184 9.42 -10.09 -1.40
C ILE A 184 9.08 -11.52 -1.00
N ASN A 185 8.91 -12.42 -1.97
CA ASN A 185 8.61 -13.83 -1.71
C ASN A 185 9.75 -14.52 -0.94
N ALA A 186 11.00 -14.29 -1.35
CA ALA A 186 12.17 -14.84 -0.66
C ALA A 186 12.30 -14.30 0.77
N HIS A 187 12.00 -13.01 0.99
CA HIS A 187 11.95 -12.43 2.32
C HIS A 187 10.82 -13.04 3.16
N HIS A 188 9.65 -13.25 2.55
CA HIS A 188 8.52 -13.90 3.21
C HIS A 188 8.88 -15.29 3.71
N ASP A 189 9.45 -16.13 2.85
CA ASP A 189 9.88 -17.48 3.24
C ASP A 189 10.90 -17.49 4.37
N ARG A 190 11.80 -16.50 4.39
CA ARG A 190 12.84 -16.37 5.41
C ARG A 190 12.32 -15.86 6.76
N PHE A 191 11.37 -14.93 6.75
CA PHE A 191 10.91 -14.21 7.93
C PHE A 191 9.48 -14.50 8.34
N LYS A 192 8.82 -15.48 7.68
CA LYS A 192 7.50 -15.94 8.07
C LYS A 192 7.47 -16.39 9.52
N ARG A 193 6.41 -16.01 10.22
CA ARG A 193 6.15 -16.39 11.62
C ARG A 193 5.99 -17.92 11.68
N PRO A 194 6.61 -18.58 12.67
CA PRO A 194 6.35 -20.00 12.92
C PRO A 194 4.86 -20.23 13.20
N GLU A 195 4.31 -21.36 12.72
CA GLU A 195 2.90 -21.75 12.92
C GLU A 195 2.53 -22.10 14.38
N GLU A 196 3.44 -21.91 15.34
CA GLU A 196 3.20 -22.29 16.74
C GLU A 196 2.17 -21.40 17.42
N GLY A 197 0.94 -21.91 17.42
CA GLY A 197 -0.23 -21.27 18.01
C GLY A 197 -0.80 -20.20 17.08
N ASP A 198 -2.13 -20.10 17.07
CA ASP A 198 -2.83 -19.06 16.35
C ASP A 198 -2.56 -17.69 16.99
N TRP A 199 -1.38 -17.15 16.73
CA TRP A 199 -0.92 -15.89 17.29
C TRP A 199 -1.78 -14.73 16.77
N THR A 200 -2.55 -14.93 15.69
CA THR A 200 -3.57 -13.98 15.23
C THR A 200 -4.67 -13.77 16.29
N LYS A 201 -4.93 -14.77 17.17
CA LYS A 201 -5.77 -14.59 18.38
C LYS A 201 -5.23 -13.57 19.38
N ARG A 202 -3.96 -13.17 19.25
CA ARG A 202 -3.34 -12.11 20.06
C ARG A 202 -3.48 -10.72 19.42
N ILE A 203 -3.88 -10.65 18.14
CA ILE A 203 -4.20 -9.40 17.48
C ILE A 203 -5.57 -8.97 17.98
N LYS A 204 -5.63 -7.83 18.68
CA LYS A 204 -6.90 -7.22 19.06
C LYS A 204 -7.20 -6.07 18.12
N VAL A 205 -8.27 -6.22 17.34
CA VAL A 205 -8.91 -5.11 16.66
C VAL A 205 -9.70 -4.34 17.71
N VAL A 206 -9.32 -3.09 17.99
CA VAL A 206 -10.00 -2.25 18.98
C VAL A 206 -10.79 -1.16 18.26
N PRO A 207 -12.12 -1.09 18.43
CA PRO A 207 -12.93 -0.01 17.89
C PRO A 207 -12.59 1.32 18.58
N ARG A 208 -12.37 2.37 17.80
CA ARG A 208 -12.22 3.74 18.30
C ARG A 208 -13.58 4.44 18.35
N SER A 209 -13.79 5.33 19.32
CA SER A 209 -15.01 6.11 19.54
C SER A 209 -15.38 7.08 18.41
N GLY A 210 -14.56 7.21 17.37
CA GLY A 210 -14.78 8.07 16.19
C GLY A 210 -14.83 7.33 14.84
N GLY A 211 -15.02 6.01 14.82
CA GLY A 211 -15.18 5.26 13.55
C GLY A 211 -13.90 4.63 12.97
N GLY A 212 -12.81 4.56 13.73
CA GLY A 212 -11.53 3.91 13.39
C GLY A 212 -11.33 2.52 14.01
N PHE A 213 -10.35 1.74 13.55
CA PHE A 213 -9.92 0.49 14.23
C PHE A 213 -8.40 0.54 14.49
N ASP A 214 -7.98 0.17 15.70
CA ASP A 214 -6.56 -0.05 16.04
C ASP A 214 -6.21 -1.54 15.96
N LEU A 215 -5.02 -1.85 15.44
CA LEU A 215 -4.37 -3.14 15.66
C LEU A 215 -3.48 -3.03 16.92
N GLN A 216 -3.99 -3.46 18.07
CA GLN A 216 -3.18 -3.52 19.29
C GLN A 216 -2.42 -4.85 19.37
N TYR A 217 -1.10 -4.78 19.18
CA TYR A 217 -0.18 -5.84 19.60
C TYR A 217 0.37 -5.52 20.99
N ARG A 218 0.02 -6.34 21.99
CA ARG A 218 0.81 -6.41 23.23
C ARG A 218 1.81 -7.54 23.05
N PRO A 219 3.13 -7.28 22.94
CA PRO A 219 4.10 -8.36 23.01
C PRO A 219 3.84 -9.15 24.29
N PRO A 220 4.00 -10.49 24.28
CA PRO A 220 3.96 -11.24 25.52
C PRO A 220 4.95 -10.57 26.47
N SER A 221 4.47 -10.15 27.64
CA SER A 221 5.32 -9.53 28.67
C SER A 221 6.58 -10.36 28.76
N GLN A 222 7.75 -9.77 28.51
CA GLN A 222 9.01 -10.44 28.79
C GLN A 222 8.92 -10.83 30.27
N LYS A 223 8.60 -12.10 30.54
CA LYS A 223 8.76 -12.63 31.88
C LYS A 223 10.23 -12.39 32.18
N PRO A 224 10.58 -11.66 33.25
CA PRO A 224 11.97 -11.41 33.57
C PRO A 224 12.68 -12.77 33.61
N SER A 225 13.79 -12.88 32.89
CA SER A 225 14.52 -14.14 32.83
C SER A 225 14.82 -14.60 34.26
N LEU A 226 14.59 -15.89 34.54
CA LEU A 226 14.95 -16.51 35.82
C LEU A 226 16.44 -16.30 36.17
N PHE A 227 17.28 -16.04 35.16
CA PHE A 227 18.68 -15.68 35.33
C PHE A 227 18.93 -14.33 36.04
N LYS A 228 18.03 -13.33 35.90
CA LYS A 228 18.13 -12.08 36.67
C LYS A 228 17.72 -12.20 38.14
N ARG A 229 17.10 -13.32 38.55
CA ARG A 229 16.81 -13.63 39.98
C ARG A 229 17.92 -14.44 40.66
N LEU A 230 18.79 -15.12 39.92
CA LEU A 230 19.80 -16.02 40.48
C LEU A 230 21.20 -15.40 40.60
N PHE A 231 21.51 -14.33 39.86
CA PHE A 231 22.86 -13.74 39.85
C PHE A 231 22.88 -12.20 40.02
N GLY A 232 21.88 -11.63 40.68
CA GLY A 232 21.88 -10.22 41.06
C GLY A 232 22.67 -9.96 42.36
N LYS A 233 23.98 -9.76 42.23
CA LYS A 233 24.75 -8.81 43.06
C LYS A 233 25.51 -7.89 42.12
#